data_AF-A0A2D8C3D0-F1
#
_entry.id   AF-A0A2D8C3D0-F1
#
_cell.length_a   1.000
_cell.length_b   1.000
_cell.length_c   1.000
_cell.angle_alpha   90.00
_cell.angle_beta   90.00
_cell.angle_gamma   90.00
#
_symmetry.space_group_name_H-M   'P 1'
#
loop_
_entity.id
_entity.type
_entity.pdbx_description
1 polymer ?
#
loop_
_entity_poly.entity_id
_entity_poly.type
_entity_poly.pdbx_seq_one_letter_code
_entity_poly.pdbx_strand_id
1 'polypeptide(L)'
;MSSGKEANELFLGLELGMDKKEFFETCWDLNKKGVLSNGPTELSVEYQAEMPSGNPAKMRFYPRFEENKIYMMPMEFTYESWALWNEELSVEKLRDDVIALLESWYGDGFFEVSNEDKSLIAFVKIDGNRRIRVFKKSISSVRVEIVDLPIQKQLEANPS
;
A
#
# COMPACT_ATOMS: atom_id res chain seq x y z
N MET A 1 -3.69 -15.91 -19.17
CA MET A 1 -2.59 -16.84 -18.85
C MET A 1 -1.78 -16.20 -17.74
N SER A 2 -1.81 -16.74 -16.52
CA SER A 2 -0.89 -16.32 -15.46
C SER A 2 0.51 -16.77 -15.87
N SER A 3 1.49 -15.88 -15.80
CA SER A 3 2.87 -16.16 -16.23
C SER A 3 3.61 -17.17 -15.33
N GLY A 4 2.94 -17.84 -14.38
CA GLY A 4 3.56 -18.63 -13.32
C GLY A 4 4.47 -17.82 -12.38
N LYS A 5 4.55 -16.50 -12.57
CA LYS A 5 5.38 -15.60 -11.75
C LYS A 5 4.67 -15.34 -10.43
N GLU A 6 5.37 -15.62 -9.33
CA GLU A 6 4.99 -15.18 -7.99
C GLU A 6 5.78 -13.91 -7.64
N ALA A 7 5.09 -12.91 -7.08
CA ALA A 7 5.63 -11.62 -6.67
C ALA A 7 5.16 -11.33 -5.24
N ASN A 8 5.82 -11.95 -4.28
CA ASN A 8 5.43 -11.88 -2.87
C ASN A 8 6.14 -10.77 -2.10
N GLU A 9 7.34 -10.37 -2.52
CA GLU A 9 8.13 -9.31 -1.87
C GLU A 9 7.37 -7.99 -1.74
N LEU A 10 7.29 -7.45 -0.53
CA LEU A 10 6.76 -6.13 -0.21
C LEU A 10 7.90 -5.23 0.32
N PHE A 11 7.54 -3.98 0.63
CA PHE A 11 8.44 -3.02 1.27
C PHE A 11 8.92 -3.50 2.65
N LEU A 12 10.07 -2.98 3.10
CA LEU A 12 10.63 -3.21 4.43
C LEU A 12 10.87 -4.69 4.80
N GLY A 13 11.07 -5.56 3.79
CA GLY A 13 11.30 -7.00 3.99
C GLY A 13 10.05 -7.78 4.39
N LEU A 14 8.86 -7.20 4.20
CA LEU A 14 7.59 -7.90 4.35
C LEU A 14 7.26 -8.68 3.08
N GLU A 15 6.38 -9.68 3.16
CA GLU A 15 5.99 -10.48 2.00
C GLU A 15 4.51 -10.90 2.06
N LEU A 16 3.86 -11.07 0.91
CA LEU A 16 2.62 -11.85 0.82
C LEU A 16 2.93 -13.31 1.20
N GLY A 17 2.03 -13.94 1.97
CA GLY A 17 2.22 -15.27 2.52
C GLY A 17 3.03 -15.30 3.82
N MET A 18 3.62 -14.19 4.26
CA MET A 18 4.35 -14.08 5.54
C MET A 18 3.44 -14.44 6.72
N ASP A 19 3.97 -15.23 7.65
CA ASP A 19 3.22 -15.61 8.85
C ASP A 19 3.02 -14.39 9.78
N LYS A 20 1.85 -14.33 10.41
CA LYS A 20 1.48 -13.26 11.34
C LYS A 20 2.51 -13.04 12.45
N LYS A 21 3.14 -14.12 12.94
CA LYS A 21 4.21 -14.04 13.95
C LYS A 21 5.46 -13.34 13.38
N GLU A 22 5.88 -13.72 12.18
CA GLU A 22 7.04 -13.16 11.50
C GLU A 22 6.83 -11.67 11.17
N PHE A 23 5.61 -11.29 10.78
CA PHE A 23 5.23 -9.89 10.60
C PHE A 23 5.47 -9.06 11.87
N PHE A 24 5.01 -9.55 13.02
CA PHE A 24 5.20 -8.83 14.29
C PHE A 24 6.67 -8.76 14.70
N GLU A 25 7.43 -9.84 14.53
CA GLU A 25 8.87 -9.87 14.81
C GLU A 25 9.64 -8.88 13.93
N THR A 26 9.32 -8.86 12.63
CA THR A 26 9.91 -7.93 11.66
C THR A 26 9.61 -6.48 12.04
N CYS A 27 8.35 -6.15 12.34
CA CYS A 27 7.96 -4.80 12.76
C CYS A 27 8.62 -4.39 14.08
N TRP A 28 8.74 -5.31 15.03
CA TRP A 28 9.40 -5.08 16.32
C TRP A 28 10.87 -4.73 16.16
N ASP A 29 11.59 -5.47 15.32
CA ASP A 29 13.01 -5.22 15.09
C ASP A 29 13.26 -3.93 14.28
N LEU A 30 12.38 -3.59 13.34
CA LEU A 30 12.41 -2.30 12.65
C LEU A 30 12.07 -1.13 13.58
N ASN A 31 11.14 -1.32 14.53
CA ASN A 31 10.81 -0.31 15.53
C ASN A 31 12.00 -0.04 16.47
N LYS A 32 12.71 -1.08 16.95
CA LYS A 32 13.95 -0.91 17.74
C LYS A 32 15.04 -0.11 17.01
N LYS A 33 15.07 -0.21 15.67
CA LYS A 33 16.01 0.53 14.81
C LYS A 33 15.53 1.95 14.50
N GLY A 34 14.36 2.36 15.00
CA GLY A 34 13.76 3.67 14.75
C GLY A 34 13.17 3.83 13.34
N VAL A 35 13.04 2.75 12.58
CA VAL A 35 12.47 2.78 11.21
C VAL A 35 10.94 2.87 11.26
N LEU A 36 10.32 2.21 12.24
CA LEU A 36 8.88 2.19 12.42
C LEU A 36 8.47 2.81 13.76
N SER A 37 7.27 3.36 13.83
CA SER A 37 6.62 3.81 15.05
C SER A 37 5.18 3.28 15.14
N ASN A 38 4.53 3.49 16.29
CA ASN A 38 3.13 3.13 16.47
C ASN A 38 2.22 4.22 15.89
N GLY A 39 1.33 3.84 14.98
CA GLY A 39 0.30 4.71 14.40
C GLY A 39 -0.94 4.84 15.31
N PRO A 40 -1.73 5.92 15.18
CA PRO A 40 -2.88 6.18 16.05
C PRO A 40 -4.18 5.46 15.63
N THR A 41 -4.14 4.59 14.62
CA THR A 41 -5.34 4.04 13.94
C THR A 41 -5.30 2.51 13.80
N GLU A 42 -6.32 1.92 13.16
CA GLU A 42 -6.35 0.49 12.77
C GLU A 42 -5.13 0.06 11.93
N LEU A 43 -4.56 0.99 11.16
CA LEU A 43 -3.23 0.86 10.57
C LEU A 43 -2.21 1.27 11.64
N SER A 44 -1.84 0.30 12.47
CA SER A 44 -1.11 0.52 13.73
C SER A 44 0.40 0.68 13.57
N VAL A 45 0.94 0.44 12.36
CA VAL A 45 2.36 0.64 12.05
C VAL A 45 2.53 1.88 11.19
N GLU A 46 3.40 2.79 11.59
CA GLU A 46 3.74 4.02 10.84
C GLU A 46 5.22 3.99 10.42
N TYR A 47 5.45 4.33 9.15
CA TYR A 47 6.76 4.55 8.53
C TYR A 47 6.82 5.98 8.01
N GLN A 48 7.92 6.70 8.29
CA GLN A 48 8.16 7.99 7.66
C GLN A 48 8.78 7.75 6.29
N ALA A 49 7.97 7.96 5.25
CA ALA A 49 8.37 7.78 3.87
C ALA A 49 8.94 9.10 3.32
N GLU A 50 10.12 9.01 2.72
CA GLU A 50 10.63 10.05 1.84
C GLU A 50 10.02 9.85 0.45
N MET A 51 9.12 10.76 0.05
CA MET A 51 8.47 10.65 -1.25
C MET A 51 9.43 11.09 -2.38
N PRO A 52 9.25 10.61 -3.62
CA PRO A 52 10.09 11.01 -4.75
C PRO A 52 10.16 12.53 -5.00
N SER A 53 9.11 13.29 -4.66
CA SER A 53 9.15 14.76 -4.68
C SER A 53 10.08 15.41 -3.64
N GLY A 54 10.59 14.64 -2.68
CA GLY A 54 11.32 15.13 -1.50
C GLY A 54 10.43 15.54 -0.34
N ASN A 55 9.09 15.50 -0.50
CA ASN A 55 8.18 15.80 0.61
C ASN A 55 8.09 14.62 1.59
N PRO A 56 8.12 14.87 2.91
CA PRO A 56 7.92 13.82 3.89
C PRO A 56 6.44 13.41 3.95
N ALA A 57 6.18 12.10 4.04
CA ALA A 57 4.85 11.55 4.20
C ALA A 57 4.83 10.44 5.26
N LYS A 58 3.69 10.33 5.94
CA LYS A 58 3.39 9.18 6.79
C LYS A 58 2.81 8.08 5.93
N MET A 59 3.40 6.89 6.00
CA MET A 59 2.84 5.66 5.47
C MET A 59 2.39 4.79 6.64
N ARG A 60 1.08 4.53 6.75
CA ARG A 60 0.52 3.62 7.75
C ARG A 60 0.07 2.33 7.10
N PHE A 61 0.29 1.20 7.77
CA PHE A 61 -0.15 -0.10 7.24
C PHE A 61 -0.48 -1.09 8.35
N TYR A 62 -1.32 -2.06 8.03
CA TYR A 62 -1.54 -3.26 8.84
C TYR A 62 -2.15 -4.36 7.96
N PRO A 63 -1.50 -5.52 7.83
CA PRO A 63 -1.95 -6.57 6.93
C PRO A 63 -3.28 -7.20 7.34
N ARG A 64 -3.99 -7.74 6.35
CA ARG A 64 -5.05 -8.72 6.55
C ARG A 64 -4.48 -10.12 6.37
N PHE A 65 -4.98 -11.02 7.20
CA PHE A 65 -4.51 -12.39 7.28
C PHE A 65 -5.60 -13.35 6.85
N GLU A 66 -5.20 -14.39 6.12
CA GLU A 66 -6.00 -15.57 5.80
C GLU A 66 -5.16 -16.78 6.22
N GLU A 67 -5.74 -17.70 6.99
CA GLU A 67 -4.99 -18.82 7.59
C GLU A 67 -3.67 -18.41 8.30
N ASN A 68 -3.70 -17.27 9.01
CA ASN A 68 -2.55 -16.63 9.67
C ASN A 68 -1.44 -16.07 8.76
N LYS A 69 -1.65 -16.03 7.45
CA LYS A 69 -0.69 -15.50 6.48
C LYS A 69 -1.19 -14.22 5.82
N ILE A 70 -0.27 -13.29 5.55
CA ILE A 70 -0.63 -12.03 4.88
C ILE A 70 -1.16 -12.35 3.48
N TYR A 71 -2.40 -11.96 3.17
CA TYR A 71 -2.91 -12.00 1.79
C TYR A 71 -3.17 -10.60 1.22
N MET A 72 -3.26 -9.59 2.08
CA MET A 72 -3.50 -8.21 1.68
C MET A 72 -2.75 -7.25 2.60
N MET A 73 -2.05 -6.28 2.00
CA MET A 73 -1.37 -5.20 2.69
C MET A 73 -2.03 -3.86 2.33
N PRO A 74 -3.02 -3.39 3.11
CA PRO A 74 -3.52 -2.04 2.99
C PRO A 74 -2.54 -1.02 3.57
N MET A 75 -2.34 0.07 2.84
CA MET A 75 -1.51 1.19 3.27
C MET A 75 -2.23 2.52 3.07
N GLU A 76 -1.96 3.49 3.92
CA GLU A 76 -2.47 4.85 3.77
C GLU A 76 -1.33 5.86 3.86
N PHE A 77 -1.24 6.72 2.85
CA PHE A 77 -0.25 7.78 2.76
C PHE A 77 -0.89 9.13 3.06
N THR A 78 -0.16 10.01 3.74
CA THR A 78 -0.53 11.42 3.96
C THR A 78 0.73 12.25 4.07
N TYR A 79 0.84 13.38 3.37
CA TYR A 79 1.95 14.31 3.58
C TYR A 79 1.97 14.80 5.03
N GLU A 80 3.16 14.89 5.64
CA GLU A 80 3.27 15.31 7.04
C GLU A 80 2.75 16.73 7.29
N SER A 81 3.08 17.66 6.38
CA SER A 81 2.72 19.08 6.49
C SER A 81 1.40 19.43 5.79
N TRP A 82 0.54 18.44 5.54
CA TRP A 82 -0.73 18.67 4.85
C TRP A 82 -1.61 19.68 5.61
N ALA A 83 -2.18 20.62 4.86
CA ALA A 83 -3.18 21.56 5.33
C ALA A 83 -4.17 21.89 4.20
N LEU A 84 -5.43 22.22 4.55
CA LEU A 84 -6.51 22.47 3.58
C LEU A 84 -6.21 23.58 2.57
N TRP A 85 -5.37 24.54 2.93
CA TRP A 85 -4.98 25.67 2.09
C TRP A 85 -3.69 25.45 1.29
N ASN A 86 -3.02 24.30 1.44
CA ASN A 86 -1.75 24.04 0.81
C ASN A 86 -1.93 23.25 -0.50
N GLU A 87 -2.08 23.97 -1.61
CA GLU A 87 -2.20 23.38 -2.97
C GLU A 87 -0.91 22.65 -3.42
N GLU A 88 0.24 22.92 -2.79
CA GLU A 88 1.47 22.19 -3.05
C GLU A 88 1.44 20.76 -2.48
N LEU A 89 0.58 20.51 -1.49
CA LEU A 89 0.37 19.21 -0.86
C LEU A 89 -1.02 18.63 -1.16
N SER A 90 -1.52 18.86 -2.38
CA SER A 90 -2.78 18.24 -2.84
C SER A 90 -2.69 16.70 -2.82
N VAL A 91 -3.83 16.03 -2.63
CA VAL A 91 -3.90 14.56 -2.65
C VAL A 91 -3.64 13.98 -4.05
N GLU A 92 -3.84 14.76 -5.11
CA GLU A 92 -3.48 14.39 -6.47
C GLU A 92 -1.95 14.30 -6.62
N LYS A 93 -1.19 15.29 -6.10
CA LYS A 93 0.29 15.22 -6.04
C LYS A 93 0.78 14.08 -5.16
N LEU A 94 0.13 13.87 -4.00
CA LEU A 94 0.45 12.73 -3.13
C LEU A 94 0.26 11.40 -3.86
N ARG A 95 -0.80 11.26 -4.66
CA ARG A 95 -1.05 10.04 -5.42
C ARG A 95 0.05 9.79 -6.45
N ASP A 96 0.46 10.83 -7.18
CA ASP A 96 1.49 10.72 -8.19
C ASP A 96 2.85 10.35 -7.55
N ASP A 97 3.17 10.93 -6.39
CA ASP A 97 4.32 10.55 -5.55
C ASP A 97 4.25 9.09 -5.07
N VAL A 98 3.08 8.65 -4.61
CA VAL A 98 2.86 7.27 -4.17
C VAL A 98 3.05 6.29 -5.32
N ILE A 99 2.57 6.61 -6.52
CA ILE A 99 2.79 5.78 -7.72
C ILE A 99 4.29 5.68 -8.01
N ALA A 100 5.00 6.80 -8.07
CA ALA A 100 6.44 6.80 -8.31
C ALA A 100 7.23 6.03 -7.24
N LEU A 101 6.83 6.13 -5.97
CA LEU A 101 7.43 5.35 -4.88
C LEU A 101 7.19 3.84 -5.09
N LEU A 102 5.97 3.44 -5.44
CA LEU A 102 5.64 2.04 -5.71
C LEU A 102 6.34 1.49 -6.95
N GLU A 103 6.54 2.30 -7.99
CA GLU A 103 7.31 1.93 -9.16
C GLU A 103 8.79 1.73 -8.82
N SER A 104 9.34 2.52 -7.88
CA SER A 104 10.69 2.30 -7.37
C SER A 104 10.85 0.96 -6.62
N TRP A 105 9.78 0.47 -5.97
CA TRP A 105 9.78 -0.79 -5.23
C TRP A 105 9.44 -2.00 -6.11
N TYR A 106 8.53 -1.85 -7.07
CA TYR A 106 7.89 -2.97 -7.76
C TYR A 106 7.99 -2.89 -9.29
N GLY A 107 8.69 -1.90 -9.80
CA GLY A 107 8.83 -1.60 -11.22
C GLY A 107 7.59 -0.93 -11.82
N ASP A 108 7.81 -0.30 -12.96
CA ASP A 108 6.80 0.46 -13.71
C ASP A 108 5.58 -0.39 -14.12
N GLY A 109 4.53 0.30 -14.58
CA GLY A 109 3.41 -0.33 -15.28
C GLY A 109 2.05 -0.18 -14.60
N PHE A 110 1.87 0.89 -13.81
CA PHE A 110 0.55 1.31 -13.39
C PHE A 110 -0.27 1.83 -14.59
N PHE A 111 -1.56 1.49 -14.63
CA PHE A 111 -2.52 2.02 -15.59
C PHE A 111 -3.74 2.58 -14.88
N GLU A 112 -4.33 3.63 -15.45
CA GLU A 112 -5.54 4.28 -14.94
C GLU A 112 -6.76 3.40 -15.23
N VAL A 113 -7.61 3.23 -14.21
CA VAL A 113 -8.96 2.68 -14.30
C VAL A 113 -9.90 3.72 -13.71
N SER A 114 -10.86 4.16 -14.50
CA SER A 114 -11.86 5.14 -14.06
C SER A 114 -13.27 4.74 -14.46
N ASN A 115 -14.27 5.33 -13.82
CA ASN A 115 -15.62 5.38 -14.36
C ASN A 115 -15.70 6.38 -15.55
N GLU A 116 -16.83 6.36 -16.27
CA GLU A 116 -17.02 7.14 -17.51
C GLU A 116 -16.79 8.65 -17.32
N ASP A 117 -17.23 9.20 -16.18
CA ASP A 117 -17.12 10.63 -15.86
C ASP A 117 -15.83 11.01 -15.12
N LYS A 118 -14.93 10.04 -14.88
CA LYS A 118 -13.67 10.19 -14.14
C LYS A 118 -13.80 10.71 -12.70
N SER A 119 -14.99 10.64 -12.10
CA SER A 119 -15.16 10.99 -10.68
C SER A 119 -14.52 9.97 -9.72
N LEU A 120 -14.32 8.73 -10.19
CA LEU A 120 -13.64 7.67 -9.46
C LEU A 120 -12.46 7.17 -10.28
N ILE A 121 -11.25 7.42 -9.78
CA ILE A 121 -9.99 7.04 -10.44
C ILE A 121 -9.21 6.12 -9.50
N ALA A 122 -8.73 5.01 -10.03
CA ALA A 122 -7.74 4.15 -9.41
C ALA A 122 -6.61 3.85 -10.40
N PHE A 123 -5.39 3.75 -9.89
CA PHE A 123 -4.25 3.26 -10.65
C PHE A 123 -3.98 1.82 -10.24
N VAL A 124 -3.83 0.95 -11.24
CA VAL A 124 -3.71 -0.49 -11.03
C VAL A 124 -2.44 -0.99 -11.68
N LYS A 125 -1.72 -1.85 -10.96
CA LYS A 125 -0.63 -2.67 -11.49
C LYS A 125 -0.92 -4.12 -11.14
N ILE A 126 -0.67 -5.02 -12.09
CA ILE A 126 -0.77 -6.47 -11.88
C ILE A 126 0.59 -7.06 -12.22
N ASP A 127 1.17 -7.78 -11.26
CA ASP A 127 2.46 -8.43 -11.40
C ASP A 127 2.43 -9.84 -10.79
N GLY A 128 2.37 -10.85 -11.66
CA GLY A 128 2.29 -12.24 -11.22
C GLY A 128 0.97 -12.55 -10.49
N ASN A 129 1.05 -13.08 -9.27
CA ASN A 129 -0.09 -13.32 -8.38
C ASN A 129 -0.61 -12.04 -7.69
N ARG A 130 0.08 -10.91 -7.80
CA ARG A 130 -0.21 -9.71 -7.03
C ARG A 130 -0.93 -8.64 -7.84
N ARG A 131 -1.83 -7.92 -7.19
CA ARG A 131 -2.40 -6.65 -7.67
C ARG A 131 -2.09 -5.54 -6.69
N ILE A 132 -1.66 -4.40 -7.21
CA ILE A 132 -1.50 -3.16 -6.47
C ILE A 132 -2.54 -2.16 -6.99
N ARG A 133 -3.35 -1.61 -6.09
CA ARG A 133 -4.35 -0.59 -6.42
C ARG A 133 -4.09 0.68 -5.60
N VAL A 134 -4.03 1.82 -6.25
CA VAL A 134 -3.82 3.15 -5.65
C VAL A 134 -5.04 4.03 -5.94
N PHE A 135 -5.64 4.63 -4.92
CA PHE A 135 -6.80 5.50 -5.10
C PHE A 135 -6.89 6.55 -4.00
N LYS A 136 -7.56 7.66 -4.30
CA LYS A 136 -7.86 8.71 -3.33
C LYS A 136 -8.85 8.17 -2.29
N LYS A 137 -8.48 8.25 -1.01
CA LYS A 137 -9.33 7.81 0.11
C LYS A 137 -10.07 8.98 0.75
N SER A 138 -9.41 10.13 0.82
CA SER A 138 -9.96 11.36 1.39
C SER A 138 -9.37 12.59 0.69
N ILE A 139 -9.62 13.79 1.22
CA ILE A 139 -9.01 15.03 0.71
C ILE A 139 -7.50 15.12 1.00
N SER A 140 -6.99 14.35 1.96
CA SER A 140 -5.59 14.39 2.40
C SER A 140 -4.86 13.07 2.23
N SER A 141 -5.57 11.97 1.96
CA SER A 141 -4.99 10.64 2.00
C SER A 141 -5.22 9.79 0.74
N VAL A 142 -4.17 9.04 0.41
CA VAL A 142 -4.14 8.05 -0.68
C VAL A 142 -4.07 6.67 -0.07
N ARG A 143 -4.97 5.79 -0.52
CA ARG A 143 -4.99 4.37 -0.12
C ARG A 143 -4.30 3.55 -1.18
N VAL A 144 -3.44 2.64 -0.72
CA VAL A 144 -2.85 1.59 -1.54
C VAL A 144 -3.28 0.24 -0.99
N GLU A 145 -3.60 -0.69 -1.88
CA GLU A 145 -3.94 -2.05 -1.53
C GLU A 145 -3.16 -3.01 -2.40
N ILE A 146 -2.23 -3.73 -1.76
CA ILE A 146 -1.49 -4.83 -2.36
C ILE A 146 -2.17 -6.13 -1.96
N VAL A 147 -2.50 -7.00 -2.91
CA VAL A 147 -3.27 -8.22 -2.63
C VAL A 147 -2.79 -9.42 -3.44
N ASP A 148 -2.80 -10.59 -2.82
CA ASP A 148 -2.69 -11.89 -3.48
C ASP A 148 -4.02 -12.22 -4.19
N LEU A 149 -4.01 -12.21 -5.53
CA LEU A 149 -5.18 -12.42 -6.37
C LEU A 149 -5.78 -13.83 -6.23
N PRO A 150 -5.00 -14.93 -6.24
CA PRO A 150 -5.54 -16.26 -5.96
C PRO A 150 -6.33 -16.34 -4.64
N ILE A 151 -5.76 -15.88 -3.53
CA ILE A 151 -6.43 -15.91 -2.22
C ILE A 151 -7.65 -14.99 -2.22
N GLN A 152 -7.54 -13.78 -2.78
CA GLN A 152 -8.67 -12.86 -2.87
C GLN A 152 -9.86 -13.49 -3.61
N LYS A 153 -9.62 -14.16 -4.75
CA LYS A 153 -10.67 -14.83 -5.52
C LYS A 153 -11.33 -15.97 -4.74
N GLN A 154 -10.55 -16.73 -3.97
CA GLN A 154 -11.08 -17.79 -3.11
C GLN A 154 -12.03 -17.22 -2.05
N LEU A 155 -11.66 -16.11 -1.41
CA LEU A 155 -12.48 -15.44 -0.40
C LEU A 155 -13.73 -14.79 -0.99
N GLU A 156 -13.65 -14.23 -2.20
CA GLU A 156 -14.80 -13.67 -2.91
C GLU A 156 -15.79 -14.76 -3.37
N ALA A 157 -15.29 -15.96 -3.70
CA ALA A 157 -16.13 -17.10 -4.08
C ALA A 157 -16.81 -17.77 -2.88
N ASN A 158 -16.19 -17.70 -1.69
CA ASN A 158 -16.69 -18.28 -0.45
C ASN A 158 -16.76 -17.21 0.66
N PRO A 159 -17.67 -16.23 0.56
CA PRO A 159 -17.83 -15.22 1.60
C PRO A 159 -18.34 -15.86 2.89
N SER A 160 -17.56 -15.75 3.96
CA SER A 160 -17.90 -16.18 5.32
C SER A 160 -19.06 -15.42 5.95
#